data_AF-A0A4V1UQ68-F1
#
_entry.id   AF-A0A4V1UQ68-F1
#
_cell.length_a   1.000
_cell.length_b   1.000
_cell.length_c   1.000
_cell.angle_alpha   90.00
_cell.angle_beta   90.00
_cell.angle_gamma   90.00
#
_symmetry.space_group_name_H-M   'P 1'
#
loop_
_entity.id
_entity.type
_entity.pdbx_description
1 polymer ?
#
loop_
_entity_poly.entity_id
_entity_poly.type
_entity_poly.pdbx_seq_one_letter_code
_entity_poly.pdbx_strand_id
1 'polypeptide(L)'
;MPYNNILYKKYKIALPVWTVILPLSAVAILILSGLFASSGLFSIVLGAFLIGVVLAAVHHAEVVAHKVGEPYGTLILALAITIIEVSLIVSIMLSDRSGGSGTLARDTVFAAIMIILTGIIGLCLLVGGYRFKEQLFMKHLRPGDIFTH
;
A
#
# COMPACT_ATOMS: atom_id res chain seq x y z
N MET A 1 7.52 8.45 -19.83
CA MET A 1 6.31 9.27 -20.06
C MET A 1 6.65 10.74 -19.80
N PRO A 2 6.37 11.67 -20.73
CA PRO A 2 6.68 13.08 -20.51
C PRO A 2 5.67 13.67 -19.52
N TYR A 3 6.17 14.15 -18.37
CA TYR A 3 5.36 14.63 -17.26
C TYR A 3 4.83 16.05 -17.56
N ASN A 4 3.65 16.16 -18.17
CA ASN A 4 3.06 17.44 -18.57
C ASN A 4 2.32 18.14 -17.41
N ASN A 5 3.05 18.43 -16.31
CA ASN A 5 2.50 19.11 -15.13
C ASN A 5 3.17 20.48 -14.92
N ILE A 6 2.36 21.51 -14.65
CA ILE A 6 2.75 22.92 -14.47
C ILE A 6 3.85 23.09 -13.40
N LEU A 7 3.84 22.24 -12.36
CA LEU A 7 4.83 22.22 -11.28
C LEU A 7 6.22 21.70 -11.72
N TYR A 8 6.30 20.72 -12.63
CA TYR A 8 7.57 20.22 -13.15
C TYR A 8 8.31 21.31 -13.91
N LYS A 9 7.58 22.06 -14.74
CA LYS A 9 8.13 23.15 -15.57
C LYS A 9 8.74 24.27 -14.73
N LYS A 10 8.20 24.53 -13.53
CA LYS A 10 8.62 25.65 -12.67
C LYS A 10 9.59 25.23 -11.54
N TYR A 11 9.47 24.01 -11.00
CA TYR A 11 10.19 23.59 -9.79
C TYR A 11 10.94 22.24 -9.91
N LYS A 12 10.97 21.59 -11.09
CA LYS A 12 11.57 20.25 -11.30
C LYS A 12 11.01 19.15 -10.38
N ILE A 13 9.81 19.36 -9.83
CA ILE A 13 9.13 18.40 -8.97
C ILE A 13 8.38 17.40 -9.86
N ALA A 14 8.62 16.11 -9.71
CA ALA A 14 8.01 15.04 -10.51
C ALA A 14 6.64 14.58 -9.94
N LEU A 15 5.97 15.43 -9.15
CA LEU A 15 4.71 15.09 -8.48
C LEU A 15 3.52 15.68 -9.26
N PRO A 16 2.42 14.93 -9.41
CA PRO A 16 1.24 15.42 -10.07
C PRO A 16 0.54 16.42 -9.14
N VAL A 17 -0.09 17.43 -9.73
CA VAL A 17 -0.76 18.51 -8.97
C VAL A 17 -1.82 17.94 -8.01
N TRP A 18 -2.46 16.84 -8.40
CA TRP A 18 -3.50 16.17 -7.62
C TRP A 18 -3.00 15.63 -6.28
N THR A 19 -1.76 15.15 -6.21
CA THR A 19 -1.11 14.65 -4.98
C THR A 19 -0.90 15.73 -3.93
N VAL A 20 -0.84 17.01 -4.34
CA VAL A 20 -0.67 18.15 -3.42
C VAL A 20 -2.02 18.76 -3.06
N ILE A 21 -2.93 18.87 -4.04
CA ILE A 21 -4.25 19.45 -3.82
C ILE A 21 -5.08 18.58 -2.87
N LEU A 22 -5.05 17.25 -3.02
CA LEU A 22 -5.85 16.36 -2.17
C LEU A 22 -5.59 16.51 -0.68
N PRO A 23 -4.35 16.36 -0.16
CA PRO A 23 -4.08 16.49 1.26
C PRO A 23 -4.39 17.90 1.77
N LEU A 24 -4.16 18.94 0.97
CA LEU A 24 -4.50 20.29 1.37
C LEU A 24 -6.02 20.48 1.51
N SER A 25 -6.80 19.96 0.56
CA SER A 25 -8.26 19.97 0.63
C SER A 25 -8.81 19.08 1.76
N ALA A 26 -8.15 17.96 2.06
CA ALA A 26 -8.50 17.08 3.18
C ALA A 26 -8.33 17.78 4.54
N VAL A 27 -7.26 18.57 4.71
CA VAL A 27 -7.06 19.39 5.91
C VAL A 27 -8.14 20.47 6.02
N ALA A 28 -8.45 21.15 4.90
CA ALA A 28 -9.49 22.18 4.90
C ALA A 28 -10.87 21.63 5.29
N ILE A 29 -11.27 20.47 4.76
CA ILE A 29 -12.55 19.84 5.09
C ILE A 29 -12.56 19.27 6.51
N LEU A 30 -11.41 18.84 7.04
CA LEU A 30 -11.27 18.39 8.43
C LEU A 30 -11.41 19.55 9.42
N ILE A 31 -10.83 20.73 9.13
CA ILE A 31 -11.04 21.93 9.95
C ILE A 31 -12.53 22.33 9.92
N LEU A 32 -13.15 22.24 8.74
CA LEU A 32 -14.57 22.52 8.59
C LEU A 32 -15.43 21.54 9.40
N SER A 33 -15.04 20.26 9.50
CA SER A 33 -15.78 19.27 10.28
C SER A 33 -15.91 19.63 11.75
N GLY A 34 -14.89 20.25 12.35
CA GLY A 34 -14.91 20.68 13.75
C GLY A 34 -15.90 21.81 14.05
N LEU A 35 -16.42 22.48 13.01
CA LEU A 35 -17.32 23.63 13.13
C LEU A 35 -18.79 23.26 12.88
N PHE A 36 -19.09 22.10 12.27
CA PHE A 36 -20.45 21.68 11.91
C PHE A 36 -20.83 20.36 12.58
N ALA A 37 -22.12 20.18 12.91
CA ALA A 37 -22.63 18.91 13.43
C ALA A 37 -22.42 17.79 12.39
N SER A 38 -21.75 16.71 12.82
CA SER A 38 -21.37 15.60 11.94
C SER A 38 -22.60 14.83 11.43
N SER A 39 -22.95 15.02 10.16
CA SER A 39 -23.92 14.16 9.47
C SER A 39 -23.22 12.89 8.97
N GLY A 40 -23.94 11.76 8.90
CA GLY A 40 -23.37 10.49 8.45
C GLY A 40 -22.77 10.56 7.04
N LEU A 41 -23.38 11.34 6.15
CA LEU A 41 -22.84 11.61 4.80
C LEU A 41 -21.51 12.34 4.83
N PHE A 42 -21.34 13.28 5.76
CA PHE A 42 -20.11 14.04 5.90
C PHE A 42 -18.94 13.14 6.36
N SER A 43 -19.19 12.17 7.24
CA SER A 43 -18.18 11.18 7.66
C SER A 43 -17.71 10.30 6.50
N ILE A 44 -18.61 9.91 5.58
CA ILE A 44 -18.24 9.14 4.38
C ILE A 44 -17.33 9.98 3.47
N VAL A 45 -17.66 11.25 3.26
CA VAL A 45 -16.83 12.17 2.47
C VAL A 45 -15.44 12.32 3.10
N LEU A 46 -15.36 12.47 4.43
CA LEU A 46 -14.09 12.53 5.14
C LEU A 46 -13.25 11.25 4.96
N GLY A 47 -13.90 10.08 5.02
CA GLY A 47 -13.26 8.79 4.75
C GLY A 47 -12.72 8.68 3.32
N ALA A 48 -13.47 9.15 2.32
CA ALA A 48 -13.01 9.20 0.94
C ALA A 48 -11.78 10.11 0.77
N PHE A 49 -11.77 11.27 1.43
CA PHE A 49 -10.60 12.15 1.44
C PHE A 49 -9.40 11.49 2.14
N LEU A 50 -9.60 10.80 3.27
CA LEU A 50 -8.54 10.06 3.96
C LEU A 50 -7.89 9.03 3.04
N ILE A 51 -8.68 8.24 2.31
CA ILE A 51 -8.17 7.28 1.32
C ILE A 51 -7.34 8.01 0.26
N GLY A 52 -7.85 9.13 -0.26
CA GLY A 52 -7.13 9.94 -1.24
C GLY A 52 -5.80 10.49 -0.71
N VAL A 53 -5.72 10.89 0.57
CA VAL A 53 -4.48 11.32 1.22
C VAL A 53 -3.48 10.19 1.35
N VAL A 54 -3.93 8.99 1.73
CA VAL A 54 -3.06 7.80 1.81
C VAL A 54 -2.48 7.48 0.44
N LEU A 55 -3.29 7.48 -0.62
CA LEU A 55 -2.81 7.25 -1.99
C LEU A 55 -1.82 8.34 -2.45
N ALA A 56 -2.08 9.61 -2.11
CA ALA A 56 -1.17 10.70 -2.39
C ALA A 56 0.19 10.53 -1.67
N ALA A 57 0.18 10.09 -0.40
CA ALA A 57 1.39 9.83 0.36
C ALA A 57 2.21 8.66 -0.23
N VAL A 58 1.55 7.56 -0.63
CA VAL A 58 2.22 6.42 -1.28
C VAL A 58 2.83 6.82 -2.61
N HIS A 59 2.11 7.58 -3.45
CA HIS A 59 2.67 8.08 -4.72
C HIS A 59 3.88 9.00 -4.46
N HIS A 60 3.89 9.78 -3.38
CA HIS A 60 5.06 10.57 -3.02
C HIS A 60 6.25 9.69 -2.67
N ALA A 61 6.03 8.64 -1.86
CA ALA A 61 7.06 7.67 -1.52
C ALA A 61 7.59 6.93 -2.76
N GLU A 62 6.73 6.60 -3.72
CA GLU A 62 7.11 5.96 -4.99
C GLU A 62 8.00 6.87 -5.84
N VAL A 63 7.66 8.15 -5.97
CA VAL A 63 8.49 9.12 -6.70
C VAL A 63 9.85 9.30 -6.03
N VAL A 64 9.90 9.32 -4.69
CA VAL A 64 11.16 9.35 -3.94
C VAL A 64 11.96 8.07 -4.17
N ALA A 65 11.33 6.90 -4.09
CA ALA A 65 11.96 5.60 -4.32
C ALA A 65 12.57 5.51 -5.72
N HIS A 66 11.86 5.98 -6.75
CA HIS A 66 12.36 6.04 -8.11
C HIS A 66 13.59 6.94 -8.28
N LYS A 67 13.66 8.04 -7.52
CA LYS A 67 14.84 8.92 -7.56
C LYS A 67 16.04 8.35 -6.83
N VAL A 68 15.82 7.55 -5.79
CA VAL A 68 16.89 6.88 -5.05
C VAL A 68 17.47 5.71 -5.86
N GLY A 69 16.62 5.01 -6.63
CA GLY A 69 17.03 3.84 -7.40
C GLY A 69 17.18 2.59 -6.54
N GLU A 70 17.40 1.43 -7.18
CA GLU A 70 17.52 0.15 -6.47
C GLU A 70 18.91 -0.04 -5.87
N PRO A 71 19.02 -0.67 -4.68
CA PRO A 71 17.99 -1.39 -3.91
C PRO A 71 17.23 -0.53 -2.88
N TYR A 72 17.71 0.68 -2.58
CA TYR A 72 17.21 1.50 -1.47
C TYR A 72 15.81 2.07 -1.74
N GLY A 73 15.44 2.31 -3.00
CA GLY A 73 14.10 2.76 -3.38
C GLY A 73 13.02 1.79 -2.91
N THR A 74 13.22 0.49 -3.09
CA THR A 74 12.28 -0.56 -2.64
C THR A 74 12.15 -0.56 -1.12
N LEU A 75 13.25 -0.40 -0.38
CA LEU A 75 13.22 -0.31 1.08
C LEU A 75 12.47 0.94 1.56
N ILE A 76 12.69 2.09 0.92
CA ILE A 76 11.98 3.34 1.24
C ILE A 76 10.48 3.20 1.01
N LEU A 77 10.07 2.60 -0.11
CA LEU A 77 8.66 2.38 -0.43
C LEU A 77 8.01 1.43 0.58
N ALA A 78 8.66 0.31 0.90
CA ALA A 78 8.18 -0.65 1.89
C ALA A 78 8.03 0.00 3.27
N LEU A 79 9.02 0.79 3.69
CA LEU A 79 8.99 1.51 4.96
C LEU A 79 7.89 2.58 5.00
N ALA A 80 7.66 3.29 3.90
CA ALA A 80 6.59 4.27 3.83
C ALA A 80 5.21 3.62 4.03
N ILE A 81 4.97 2.47 3.38
CA ILE A 81 3.70 1.73 3.50
C ILE A 81 3.49 1.23 4.92
N THR A 82 4.51 0.66 5.56
CA THR A 82 4.40 0.16 6.94
C THR A 82 4.20 1.28 7.95
N ILE A 83 4.83 2.44 7.77
CA ILE A 83 4.58 3.60 8.63
C ILE A 83 3.12 4.07 8.51
N ILE A 84 2.59 4.14 7.28
CA ILE A 84 1.19 4.53 7.06
C ILE A 84 0.25 3.54 7.77
N GLU A 85 0.48 2.25 7.58
CA GLU A 85 -0.31 1.18 8.20
C GLU A 85 -0.29 1.25 9.73
N VAL A 86 0.91 1.31 10.33
CA VAL A 86 1.06 1.39 11.79
C VAL A 86 0.45 2.67 12.35
N SER A 87 0.58 3.80 11.63
CA SER A 87 -0.02 5.07 12.05
C SER A 87 -1.55 5.01 12.07
N LEU A 88 -2.18 4.35 11.10
CA LEU A 88 -3.63 4.16 11.06
C LEU A 88 -4.11 3.26 12.21
N ILE A 89 -3.38 2.16 12.48
CA ILE A 89 -3.69 1.27 13.61
C ILE A 89 -3.62 2.06 14.92
N VAL A 90 -2.51 2.78 15.15
CA VAL A 90 -2.33 3.62 16.36
C VAL A 90 -3.40 4.70 16.46
N SER A 91 -3.77 5.34 15.34
CA SER A 91 -4.84 6.35 15.32
C SER A 91 -6.18 5.77 15.77
N ILE A 92 -6.51 4.54 15.34
CA ILE A 92 -7.73 3.85 15.77
C ILE A 92 -7.65 3.52 17.26
N MET A 93 -6.49 3.03 17.75
CA MET A 93 -6.29 2.75 19.18
C MET A 93 -6.51 3.96 20.06
N LEU A 94 -5.99 5.12 19.63
CA LEU A 94 -6.13 6.39 20.35
C LEU A 94 -7.55 6.95 20.27
N SER A 95 -8.31 6.60 19.23
CA SER A 95 -9.69 7.05 19.05
C SER A 95 -10.69 6.30 19.95
N ASP A 96 -10.36 5.09 20.40
CA ASP A 96 -11.22 4.34 21.30
C ASP A 96 -11.16 4.90 22.73
N ARG A 97 -12.23 5.59 23.13
CA ARG A 97 -12.34 6.29 24.41
C ARG A 97 -12.89 5.41 25.54
N SER A 98 -13.28 4.17 25.23
CA SER A 98 -14.04 3.28 26.12
C SER A 98 -13.21 2.16 26.75
N GLY A 99 -11.88 2.19 26.61
CA GLY A 99 -10.96 1.26 27.30
C GLY A 99 -10.83 -0.13 26.66
N GLY A 100 -11.36 -0.34 25.45
CA GLY A 100 -11.23 -1.56 24.66
C GLY A 100 -10.06 -1.54 23.67
N SER A 101 -9.26 -0.47 23.63
CA SER A 101 -8.29 -0.20 22.56
C SER A 101 -7.32 -1.34 22.28
N GLY A 102 -6.92 -2.10 23.31
CA GLY A 102 -5.97 -3.19 23.17
C GLY A 102 -6.48 -4.39 22.36
N THR A 103 -7.77 -4.72 22.45
CA THR A 103 -8.35 -5.84 21.70
C THR A 103 -8.56 -5.46 20.24
N LEU A 104 -9.15 -4.30 19.96
CA LEU A 104 -9.34 -3.79 18.60
C LEU A 104 -8.02 -3.64 17.83
N ALA A 105 -6.97 -3.17 18.49
CA ALA A 105 -5.64 -3.04 17.90
C ALA A 105 -5.07 -4.38 17.43
N ARG A 106 -5.08 -5.35 18.34
CA ARG A 106 -4.56 -6.68 18.09
C ARG A 106 -5.37 -7.36 16.99
N ASP A 107 -6.69 -7.20 17.00
CA ASP A 107 -7.57 -7.78 15.98
C ASP A 107 -7.31 -7.14 14.61
N THR A 108 -7.02 -5.84 14.55
CA THR A 108 -6.62 -5.14 13.31
C THR A 108 -5.26 -5.62 12.79
N VAL A 109 -4.27 -5.78 13.67
CA VAL A 109 -2.94 -6.30 13.29
C VAL A 109 -3.03 -7.75 12.80
N PHE A 110 -3.82 -8.60 13.48
CA PHE A 110 -4.04 -9.97 13.02
C PHE A 110 -4.76 -9.99 11.67
N ALA A 111 -5.77 -9.14 11.47
CA ALA A 111 -6.44 -9.02 10.17
C ALA A 111 -5.47 -8.61 9.06
N ALA A 112 -4.60 -7.63 9.32
CA ALA A 112 -3.58 -7.18 8.36
C ALA A 112 -2.63 -8.33 7.98
N ILE A 113 -2.10 -9.06 8.96
CA ILE A 113 -1.22 -10.21 8.73
C ILE A 113 -1.95 -11.30 7.92
N MET A 114 -3.21 -11.60 8.23
CA MET A 114 -4.02 -12.57 7.50
C MET A 114 -4.22 -12.16 6.03
N ILE A 115 -4.45 -10.87 5.77
CA ILE A 115 -4.58 -10.33 4.41
C ILE A 115 -3.26 -10.46 3.64
N ILE A 116 -2.12 -10.17 4.28
CA ILE A 116 -0.81 -10.28 3.63
C ILE A 116 -0.48 -11.75 3.33
N LEU A 117 -0.59 -12.63 4.32
CA LEU A 117 -0.19 -14.04 4.20
C LEU A 117 -1.14 -14.85 3.31
N THR A 118 -2.44 -14.73 3.50
CA THR A 118 -3.42 -15.55 2.76
C THR A 118 -3.93 -14.84 1.52
N GLY A 119 -4.15 -13.52 1.60
CA GLY A 119 -4.64 -12.73 0.47
C GLY A 119 -3.55 -12.50 -0.57
N ILE A 120 -2.55 -11.66 -0.23
CA ILE A 120 -1.55 -11.19 -1.19
C ILE A 120 -0.62 -12.32 -1.62
N ILE A 121 0.06 -12.98 -0.67
CA ILE A 121 1.01 -14.07 -0.99
C ILE A 121 0.28 -15.23 -1.65
N GLY A 122 -0.90 -15.62 -1.13
CA GLY A 122 -1.74 -16.66 -1.73
C GLY A 122 -2.12 -16.35 -3.19
N LEU A 123 -2.54 -15.11 -3.48
CA LEU A 123 -2.85 -14.68 -4.85
C LEU A 123 -1.61 -14.70 -5.75
N CYS A 124 -0.47 -14.23 -5.26
CA CYS A 124 0.79 -14.29 -6.01
C CYS A 124 1.18 -15.74 -6.37
N LEU A 125 1.04 -16.67 -5.42
CA LEU A 125 1.31 -18.09 -5.66
C LEU A 125 0.30 -18.72 -6.63
N LEU A 126 -0.98 -18.39 -6.50
CA LEU A 126 -2.02 -18.90 -7.40
C LEU A 126 -1.77 -18.44 -8.84
N VAL A 127 -1.51 -17.14 -9.03
CA VAL A 127 -1.21 -16.57 -10.35
C VAL A 127 0.10 -17.12 -10.91
N GLY A 128 1.14 -17.23 -10.07
CA GLY A 128 2.43 -17.82 -10.45
C GLY A 128 2.31 -19.29 -10.87
N GLY A 129 1.64 -20.12 -10.07
CA GLY A 129 1.40 -21.52 -10.38
C GLY A 129 0.54 -21.72 -11.64
N TYR A 130 -0.49 -20.89 -11.82
CA TYR A 130 -1.30 -20.89 -13.04
C TYR A 130 -0.46 -20.55 -14.28
N ARG A 131 0.44 -19.58 -14.19
CA ARG A 131 1.23 -19.07 -15.33
C ARG A 131 2.40 -19.96 -15.70
N PHE A 132 3.10 -20.53 -14.71
CA PHE A 132 4.40 -21.19 -14.90
C PHE A 132 4.38 -22.72 -14.82
N LYS A 133 3.20 -23.37 -14.60
CA LYS A 133 2.93 -24.83 -14.59
C LYS A 133 4.16 -25.73 -14.41
N GLU A 134 4.24 -26.43 -13.28
CA GLU A 134 5.35 -27.30 -12.84
C GLU A 134 6.23 -27.86 -13.98
N GLN A 135 7.52 -27.53 -13.94
CA GLN A 135 8.50 -28.09 -14.89
C GLN A 135 8.63 -29.59 -14.65
N LEU A 136 8.22 -30.39 -15.64
CA LEU A 136 8.32 -31.84 -15.60
C LEU A 136 9.79 -32.26 -15.44
N PHE A 137 10.08 -32.98 -14.34
CA PHE A 137 11.37 -33.62 -14.10
C PHE A 137 11.64 -34.64 -15.22
N MET A 138 12.48 -34.26 -16.19
CA MET A 138 13.01 -35.23 -17.15
C MET A 138 14.04 -36.09 -16.42
N LYS A 139 13.64 -37.29 -16.00
CA LYS A 139 14.54 -38.29 -15.43
C LYS A 139 15.60 -38.60 -16.49
N HIS A 140 16.84 -38.18 -16.26
CA HIS A 140 17.97 -38.50 -17.11
C HIS A 140 18.18 -40.03 -17.07
N LEU A 141 17.61 -40.75 -18.04
CA LEU A 141 18.02 -42.13 -18.31
C LEU A 141 19.48 -42.06 -18.76
N ARG A 142 20.36 -42.71 -18.00
CA ARG A 142 21.74 -42.93 -18.42
C ARG A 142 21.71 -43.85 -19.65
N PRO A 143 22.38 -43.51 -20.76
CA PRO A 143 22.56 -44.43 -21.88
C PRO A 143 23.53 -45.54 -21.44
N GLY A 144 23.01 -46.57 -20.78
CA GLY A 144 23.77 -47.71 -20.26
C GLY A 144 22.90 -48.94 -19.96
N ASP A 145 21.60 -48.77 -19.76
CA ASP A 145 20.70 -49.85 -19.35
C ASP A 145 20.06 -50.62 -20.54
N ILE A 146 20.57 -50.47 -21.77
CA ILE A 146 20.01 -51.11 -22.98
C ILE A 146 20.78 -52.40 -23.38
N PHE A 147 21.87 -52.75 -22.69
CA PHE A 147 22.72 -53.90 -23.07
C PHE A 147 23.04 -54.87 -21.92
N THR A 148 22.05 -55.25 -21.14
CA THR A 148 22.14 -56.46 -20.30
C THR A 148 20.84 -57.24 -20.36
N HIS A 149 20.65 -58.00 -21.45
CA HIS A 149 20.30 -59.43 -21.46
C HIS A 149 20.12 -59.92 -22.90
#